data_AF-A0A8S2V761-F1
#
_entry.id   AF-A0A8S2V761-F1
#
_cell.length_a   1.000
_cell.length_b   1.000
_cell.length_c   1.000
_cell.angle_alpha   90.00
_cell.angle_beta   90.00
_cell.angle_gamma   90.00
#
_symmetry.space_group_name_H-M   'P 1'
#
loop_
_entity.id
_entity.type
_entity.pdbx_description
1 polymer ?
#
loop_
_entity_poly.entity_id
_entity_poly.type
_entity_poly.pdbx_seq_one_letter_code
_entity_poly.pdbx_strand_id
1 'polypeptide(L)'
;IGLQSLLSQTTQFIDPTVYPLIAAGGIMDGIGLANAIRSGASGVQMGTRFLTCEESIKLVPEAHRKLLLEAKNDINNLRPTVLTRAYTGKPARGIQT
;
A
#
# COMPACT_ATOMS: atom_id res chain seq x y z
N ILE A 1 -10.22 6.97 6.45
CA ILE A 1 -9.04 7.61 7.06
C ILE A 1 -7.84 7.13 6.26
N GLY A 2 -7.06 8.06 5.67
CA GLY A 2 -5.87 7.71 4.89
C GLY A 2 -4.66 7.46 5.79
N LEU A 3 -3.62 6.80 5.27
CA LEU A 3 -2.39 6.50 6.02
C LEU A 3 -1.81 7.73 6.71
N GLN A 4 -1.72 8.86 5.99
CA GLN A 4 -1.12 10.08 6.55
C GLN A 4 -1.89 10.64 7.74
N SER A 5 -3.22 10.59 7.69
CA SER A 5 -4.05 11.03 8.80
C SER A 5 -3.91 10.10 10.01
N LEU A 6 -3.84 8.79 9.78
CA LEU A 6 -3.61 7.83 10.86
C LEU A 6 -2.23 8.03 11.50
N LEU A 7 -1.18 8.07 10.68
CA LEU A 7 0.20 8.24 11.16
C LEU A 7 0.36 9.53 11.97
N SER A 8 -0.16 10.66 11.45
CA SER A 8 -0.11 11.94 12.16
C SER A 8 -0.89 11.94 13.47
N GLN A 9 -1.97 11.16 13.60
CA GLN A 9 -2.70 11.03 14.85
C GLN A 9 -1.93 10.15 15.83
N THR A 10 -1.34 9.05 15.35
CA THR A 10 -0.54 8.16 16.19
C THR A 10 0.66 8.87 16.80
N THR A 11 1.37 9.72 16.05
CA THR A 11 2.52 10.48 16.57
C THR A 11 2.16 11.56 17.59
N GLN A 12 0.88 11.92 17.73
CA GLN A 12 0.43 12.81 18.81
C GLN A 12 0.36 12.09 20.17
N PHE A 13 0.23 10.76 20.17
CA PHE A 13 0.07 9.96 21.39
C PHE A 13 1.26 9.04 21.69
N ILE A 14 2.10 8.77 20.68
CA ILE A 14 3.25 7.87 20.78
C ILE A 14 4.50 8.65 20.41
N ASP A 15 5.52 8.58 21.27
CA ASP A 15 6.86 9.07 20.96
C ASP A 15 7.59 8.10 20.02
N PRO A 16 7.86 8.48 18.76
CA PRO A 16 8.51 7.62 17.78
C PRO A 16 9.98 7.33 18.11
N THR A 17 10.60 8.07 19.03
CA THR A 17 11.96 7.80 19.52
C THR A 17 12.00 6.66 20.53
N VAL A 18 10.88 6.40 21.21
CA VAL A 18 10.72 5.29 22.16
C VAL A 18 10.14 4.06 21.48
N TYR A 19 9.14 4.26 20.61
CA TYR A 19 8.46 3.19 19.89
C TYR A 19 8.59 3.41 18.38
N PRO A 20 9.41 2.61 17.67
CA PRO A 20 9.57 2.77 16.23
C PRO A 20 8.24 2.57 15.49
N LEU A 21 7.85 3.56 14.69
CA LEU A 21 6.61 3.53 13.92
C LEU A 21 6.88 3.16 12.46
N ILE A 22 6.26 2.09 11.97
CA ILE A 22 6.38 1.65 10.58
C ILE A 22 5.08 1.97 9.83
N ALA A 23 5.15 2.85 8.84
CA ALA A 23 4.01 3.24 8.02
C ALA A 23 3.77 2.23 6.89
N ALA A 24 2.52 1.80 6.68
CA ALA A 24 2.18 0.81 5.67
C ALA A 24 0.90 1.18 4.92
N GLY A 25 0.88 0.96 3.60
CA GLY A 25 -0.30 1.12 2.75
C GLY A 25 -0.23 2.32 1.81
N GLY A 26 -0.30 2.06 0.50
CA GLY A 26 -0.31 3.11 -0.52
C GLY A 26 1.03 3.83 -0.76
N ILE A 27 2.11 3.40 -0.12
CA ILE A 27 3.46 3.93 -0.36
C ILE A 27 4.07 3.17 -1.55
N MET A 28 4.32 3.91 -2.63
CA MET A 28 4.75 3.34 -3.91
C MET A 28 6.01 3.97 -4.48
N ASP A 29 6.59 5.00 -3.87
CA ASP A 29 7.77 5.72 -4.38
C ASP A 29 8.53 6.46 -3.26
N GLY A 30 9.61 7.14 -3.65
CA GLY A 30 10.44 7.92 -2.73
C GLY A 30 9.72 9.12 -2.11
N ILE A 31 8.73 9.69 -2.80
CA ILE A 31 7.92 10.81 -2.28
C ILE A 31 7.04 10.30 -1.13
N GLY A 32 6.36 9.17 -1.32
CA GLY A 32 5.56 8.52 -0.29
C GLY A 32 6.40 8.12 0.93
N LEU A 33 7.62 7.61 0.70
CA LEU A 33 8.59 7.33 1.76
C LEU A 33 8.95 8.62 2.53
N ALA A 34 9.41 9.65 1.82
CA ALA A 34 9.84 10.91 2.44
C ALA A 34 8.71 11.56 3.26
N ASN A 35 7.49 11.53 2.75
CA ASN A 35 6.32 12.03 3.47
C ASN A 35 6.05 11.24 4.75
N ALA A 36 6.12 9.91 4.71
CA ALA A 36 5.95 9.09 5.91
C ALA A 36 7.01 9.38 6.98
N ILE A 37 8.29 9.48 6.58
CA ILE A 37 9.38 9.83 7.50
C ILE A 37 9.16 11.22 8.10
N ARG A 38 8.79 12.22 7.27
CA ARG A 38 8.49 13.58 7.73
C ARG A 38 7.34 13.62 8.74
N SER A 39 6.37 12.73 8.60
CA SER A 39 5.24 12.58 9.53
C SER A 39 5.57 11.81 10.81
N GLY A 40 6.83 11.40 11.01
CA GLY A 40 7.32 10.75 12.23
C GLY A 40 7.40 9.23 12.18
N ALA A 41 7.26 8.61 11.00
CA ALA A 41 7.57 7.20 10.85
C ALA A 41 9.08 6.95 10.92
N SER A 42 9.50 5.87 11.57
CA SER A 42 10.87 5.36 11.57
C SER A 42 11.21 4.61 10.27
N GLY A 43 10.19 4.14 9.55
CA GLY A 43 10.34 3.41 8.30
C GLY A 43 9.01 3.13 7.62
N VAL A 44 9.05 2.42 6.49
CA VAL A 44 7.85 2.09 5.72
C VAL A 44 7.83 0.63 5.32
N GLN A 45 6.63 0.05 5.23
CA GLN A 45 6.39 -1.27 4.67
C GLN A 45 5.65 -1.14 3.34
N MET A 46 6.25 -1.71 2.29
CA MET A 46 5.70 -1.73 0.94
C MET A 46 5.34 -3.16 0.55
N GLY A 47 4.11 -3.36 0.06
CA GLY A 47 3.63 -4.66 -0.43
C GLY A 47 3.42 -4.63 -1.94
N THR A 48 2.32 -3.99 -2.37
CA THR A 48 1.90 -3.93 -3.79
C THR A 48 3.00 -3.47 -4.74
N ARG A 49 3.91 -2.60 -4.30
CA ARG A 49 5.05 -2.11 -5.09
C ARG A 49 5.92 -3.23 -5.65
N PHE A 50 6.06 -4.35 -4.93
CA PHE A 50 6.97 -5.45 -5.30
C PHE A 50 6.28 -6.59 -6.06
N LEU A 51 4.96 -6.55 -6.25
CA LEU A 51 4.21 -7.63 -6.92
C LEU A 51 4.53 -7.75 -8.42
N THR A 52 5.13 -6.71 -9.01
CA THR A 52 5.52 -6.68 -10.43
C THR A 52 7.03 -6.79 -10.64
N CYS A 53 7.82 -7.00 -9.58
CA CYS A 53 9.27 -7.19 -9.67
C CYS A 53 9.61 -8.59 -10.21
N GLU A 54 10.76 -8.72 -10.88
CA GLU A 54 11.19 -9.98 -11.53
C GLU A 54 11.27 -11.15 -10.56
N GLU A 55 11.71 -10.89 -9.32
CA GLU A 55 11.82 -11.86 -8.24
C GLU A 55 10.46 -12.40 -7.80
N SER A 56 9.39 -11.61 -7.96
CA SER A 56 8.01 -11.97 -7.61
C SER A 56 7.26 -12.66 -8.74
N ILE A 57 7.73 -12.58 -9.99
CA ILE A 57 7.00 -13.03 -11.20
C ILE A 57 6.61 -14.52 -11.13
N LYS A 58 7.46 -15.37 -10.53
CA LYS A 58 7.19 -16.80 -10.41
C LYS A 58 6.10 -17.13 -9.39
N LEU A 59 5.85 -16.26 -8.42
CA LEU A 59 4.89 -16.47 -7.33
C LEU A 59 3.55 -15.76 -7.58
N VAL A 60 3.54 -14.72 -8.42
CA VAL A 60 2.34 -13.93 -8.71
C VAL A 60 1.74 -14.33 -10.06
N PRO A 61 0.47 -14.78 -10.10
CA PRO A 61 -0.21 -15.16 -11.35
C PRO A 61 -0.13 -14.07 -12.42
N GLU A 62 0.14 -14.46 -13.66
CA GLU A 62 0.29 -13.51 -14.78
C GLU A 62 -0.95 -12.64 -14.98
N ALA A 63 -2.14 -13.24 -14.89
CA ALA A 63 -3.41 -12.51 -14.96
C ALA A 63 -3.48 -11.39 -13.90
N HIS A 64 -3.06 -11.66 -12.66
CA HIS A 64 -3.05 -10.66 -11.60
C HIS A 64 -2.03 -9.54 -11.86
N ARG A 65 -0.83 -9.88 -12.36
CA ARG A 65 0.19 -8.89 -12.74
C ARG A 65 -0.29 -7.97 -13.86
N LYS A 66 -0.93 -8.53 -14.88
CA LYS A 66 -1.51 -7.75 -15.99
C LYS A 66 -2.58 -6.79 -15.48
N LEU A 67 -3.47 -7.25 -14.60
CA LEU A 67 -4.46 -6.39 -13.96
C LEU A 67 -3.83 -5.24 -13.16
N LEU A 68 -2.76 -5.50 -12.39
CA LEU A 68 -2.04 -4.46 -11.64
C LEU A 68 -1.44 -3.39 -12.56
N LEU A 69 -0.86 -3.80 -13.69
CA LEU A 69 -0.25 -2.89 -14.66
C LEU A 69 -1.31 -2.07 -15.41
N GLU A 70 -2.42 -2.69 -15.78
CA GLU A 70 -3.57 -2.02 -16.42
C GLU A 70 -4.19 -0.99 -15.47
N ALA A 71 -4.42 -1.36 -14.21
CA ALA A 71 -4.99 -0.46 -13.20
C ALA A 71 -4.11 0.78 -12.94
N LYS A 72 -2.78 0.67 -13.08
CA LYS A 72 -1.85 1.81 -12.96
C LYS A 72 -1.97 2.80 -14.12
N ASN A 73 -2.18 2.29 -15.34
CA ASN A 73 -2.16 3.09 -16.57
C ASN A 73 -3.53 3.68 -16.91
N ASP A 74 -4.57 3.33 -16.16
CA ASP A 74 -5.93 3.74 -16.44
C ASP A 74 -6.24 5.13 -15.86
N ILE A 75 -6.11 6.15 -16.72
CA ILE A 75 -6.48 7.53 -16.41
C ILE A 75 -7.98 7.71 -16.12
N ASN A 76 -8.83 6.77 -16.55
CA ASN A 76 -10.28 6.79 -16.36
C ASN A 76 -10.74 5.90 -15.20
N ASN A 77 -9.80 5.19 -14.56
CA ASN A 77 -10.03 4.36 -13.38
C ASN A 77 -11.17 3.33 -13.57
N LEU A 78 -11.26 2.69 -14.75
CA LEU A 78 -12.25 1.66 -15.09
C LEU A 78 -12.09 0.39 -14.24
N ARG A 79 -10.93 0.19 -13.61
CA ARG A 79 -10.67 -0.92 -12.68
C ARG A 79 -10.12 -0.44 -11.34
N PRO A 80 -10.98 0.16 -10.49
CA PRO A 80 -10.55 0.66 -9.19
C PRO A 80 -10.22 -0.49 -8.23
N THR A 81 -9.46 -0.19 -7.18
CA THR A 81 -9.33 -1.11 -6.05
C THR A 81 -10.51 -0.96 -5.09
N VAL A 82 -11.13 -2.07 -4.72
CA VAL A 82 -12.32 -2.12 -3.86
C VAL A 82 -12.06 -2.96 -2.62
N LEU A 83 -12.77 -2.66 -1.54
CA LEU A 83 -12.82 -3.56 -0.38
C LEU A 83 -13.73 -4.75 -0.72
N THR A 84 -13.23 -5.95 -0.44
CA THR A 84 -13.93 -7.21 -0.69
C THR A 84 -13.71 -8.17 0.47
N ARG A 85 -14.63 -9.13 0.62
CA ARG A 85 -14.51 -10.25 1.57
C ARG A 85 -14.33 -11.60 0.87
N ALA A 86 -14.18 -11.60 -0.46
CA ALA A 86 -14.25 -12.79 -1.30
C ALA A 86 -13.16 -13.85 -1.04
N TYR A 87 -12.00 -13.47 -0.48
CA TYR A 87 -10.87 -14.39 -0.32
C TYR A 87 -10.94 -15.24 0.95
N THR A 88 -11.08 -14.61 2.12
CA THR A 88 -11.02 -15.29 3.43
C THR A 88 -12.22 -14.98 4.32
N GLY A 89 -13.19 -14.21 3.81
CA GLY A 89 -14.25 -13.60 4.63
C GLY A 89 -13.77 -12.40 5.47
N LYS A 90 -12.47 -12.07 5.53
CA LYS A 90 -12.01 -10.81 6.15
C LYS A 90 -11.95 -9.68 5.12
N PRO A 91 -12.11 -8.41 5.52
CA PRO A 91 -11.90 -7.28 4.60
C PRO A 91 -10.50 -7.32 4.00
N ALA A 92 -10.45 -7.32 2.67
CA ALA A 92 -9.24 -7.24 1.86
C ALA A 92 -9.45 -6.18 0.77
N ARG A 93 -8.35 -5.66 0.21
CA ARG A 93 -8.41 -4.75 -0.94
C ARG A 93 -7.98 -5.50 -2.19
N GLY A 94 -8.86 -5.57 -3.18
CA GLY A 94 -8.59 -6.22 -4.47
C GLY A 94 -8.86 -5.28 -5.63
N ILE A 95 -8.35 -5.63 -6.81
CA ILE A 95 -8.74 -4.96 -8.06
C ILE A 95 -10.16 -5.41 -8.39
N GLN A 96 -11.03 -4.48 -8.78
CA GLN A 96 -12.37 -4.83 -9.26
C GLN A 96 -12.25 -5.60 -10.58
N THR A 97 -12.68 -6.86 -10.55
CA THR A 97 -12.67 -7.80 -11.67
C THR A 97 -14.07 -8.29 -11.98
#